data_AF-A0A0M4DQE4-F1
#
_entry.id   AF-A0A0M4DQE4-F1
#
_cell.length_a   1.000
_cell.length_b   1.000
_cell.length_c   1.000
_cell.angle_alpha   90.00
_cell.angle_beta   90.00
_cell.angle_gamma   90.00
#
_symmetry.space_group_name_H-M   'P 1'
#
loop_
_entity.id
_entity.type
_entity.pdbx_description
1 polymer ?
#
loop_
_entity_poly.entity_id
_entity_poly.type
_entity_poly.pdbx_seq_one_letter_code
_entity_poly.pdbx_strand_id
1 'polypeptide(L)'
;MSLPHPDFEPYDNVGRTTEQVTAHSENRPTVDDLHRWAAYDAREFSASLPAGDAGHSISNWTQQVYRARSAAELNTVAQAVLGDGHGGLGELHLFLEAAAEWCERNQEPGFAARYRQHAEELSALGDQLAYLSEDHLASIYRRPNRSAPTRPGPSVAAAPATPAAPTRRTSR
;
A
#
# COMPACT_ATOMS: atom_id res chain seq x y z
N MET A 1 41.85 -2.77 2.05
CA MET A 1 42.54 -2.68 3.35
C MET A 1 41.46 -2.55 4.40
N SER A 2 41.16 -3.62 5.14
CA SER A 2 40.16 -3.57 6.20
C SER A 2 40.72 -2.74 7.35
N LEU A 3 40.07 -1.63 7.66
CA LEU A 3 40.29 -0.97 8.93
C LEU A 3 39.89 -1.98 10.02
N PRO A 4 40.73 -2.24 11.04
CA PRO A 4 40.30 -3.05 12.16
C PRO A 4 39.20 -2.26 12.86
N HIS A 5 37.94 -2.67 12.67
CA HIS A 5 36.84 -2.17 13.49
C HIS A 5 37.18 -2.53 14.93
N PRO A 6 37.09 -1.58 15.88
CA PRO A 6 37.57 -1.80 17.24
C PRO A 6 36.92 -3.07 17.77
N ASP A 7 37.78 -4.09 17.90
CA ASP A 7 37.41 -5.44 18.26
C ASP A 7 36.63 -5.39 19.57
N PHE A 8 35.47 -6.06 19.58
CA PHE A 8 34.95 -6.78 20.73
C PHE A 8 35.41 -6.20 22.08
N GLU A 9 34.75 -5.20 22.65
CA GLU A 9 35.11 -4.72 23.99
C GLU A 9 34.81 -5.86 24.99
N PRO A 10 35.81 -6.57 25.53
CA PRO A 10 35.58 -7.80 26.29
C PRO A 10 34.88 -7.54 27.64
N TYR A 11 34.74 -6.27 28.01
CA TYR A 11 34.31 -5.79 29.32
C TYR A 11 33.00 -5.01 29.31
N ASP A 12 32.31 -4.87 28.17
CA ASP A 12 30.93 -4.38 28.20
C ASP A 12 29.98 -5.52 28.62
N ASN A 13 29.86 -5.69 29.94
CA ASN A 13 29.15 -6.78 30.60
C ASN A 13 27.82 -6.30 31.24
N VAL A 14 27.47 -5.03 31.09
CA VAL A 14 26.31 -4.46 31.80
C VAL A 14 25.06 -4.60 30.93
N GLY A 15 24.24 -5.62 31.22
CA GLY A 15 22.89 -5.77 30.65
C GLY A 15 22.76 -6.72 29.46
N ARG A 16 23.60 -7.76 29.35
CA ARG A 16 23.63 -8.62 28.16
C ARG A 16 22.34 -9.39 27.88
N THR A 17 21.90 -9.37 26.62
CA THR A 17 20.83 -10.23 26.08
C THR A 17 21.38 -11.62 25.73
N THR A 18 20.52 -12.63 25.62
CA THR A 18 20.91 -14.02 25.29
C THR A 18 21.72 -14.12 23.98
N GLU A 19 21.44 -13.23 23.02
CA GLU A 19 22.08 -13.16 21.72
C GLU A 19 23.58 -12.81 21.81
N GLN A 20 23.95 -11.94 22.75
CA GLN A 20 25.34 -11.52 22.98
C GLN A 20 26.19 -12.63 23.64
N VAL A 21 25.56 -13.53 24.42
CA VAL A 21 26.22 -14.70 25.01
C VAL A 21 26.55 -15.74 23.94
N THR A 22 25.63 -15.99 23.01
CA THR A 22 25.85 -16.91 21.89
C THR A 22 26.87 -16.36 20.88
N ALA A 23 26.77 -15.08 20.52
CA ALA A 23 27.72 -14.42 19.62
C ALA A 23 29.17 -14.45 20.14
N HIS A 24 29.36 -14.28 21.44
CA HIS A 24 30.66 -14.43 22.10
C HIS A 24 31.21 -15.85 22.01
N SER A 25 30.37 -16.87 22.14
CA SER A 25 30.79 -18.28 22.04
C SER A 25 31.19 -18.70 20.61
N GLU A 26 30.66 -18.00 19.59
CA GLU A 26 30.92 -18.27 18.18
C GLU A 26 31.96 -17.31 17.55
N ASN A 27 32.49 -16.37 18.33
CA ASN A 27 33.42 -15.32 17.87
C ASN A 27 32.86 -14.54 16.66
N ARG A 28 31.57 -14.18 16.70
CA ARG A 28 30.87 -13.41 15.66
C ARG A 28 30.39 -12.06 16.20
N PRO A 29 30.42 -10.99 15.39
CA PRO A 29 29.85 -9.71 15.78
C PRO A 29 28.34 -9.84 15.98
N THR A 30 27.81 -9.09 16.95
CA THR A 30 26.36 -8.98 17.15
C THR A 30 25.75 -8.03 16.12
N VAL A 31 24.42 -8.04 15.98
CA VAL A 31 23.71 -7.07 15.13
C VAL A 31 24.03 -5.62 15.54
N ASP A 32 24.10 -5.37 16.85
CA ASP A 32 24.47 -4.05 17.39
C ASP A 32 25.90 -3.63 17.03
N ASP A 33 26.83 -4.59 16.99
CA ASP A 33 28.22 -4.33 16.56
C ASP A 33 28.27 -3.97 15.08
N LEU A 34 27.55 -4.71 14.23
CA LEU A 34 27.45 -4.41 12.80
C LEU A 34 26.88 -3.01 12.55
N HIS A 35 25.83 -2.62 13.29
CA HIS A 35 25.27 -1.27 13.20
C HIS A 35 26.26 -0.19 13.64
N ARG A 36 26.99 -0.42 14.74
CA ARG A 36 27.98 0.54 15.26
C ARG A 36 29.12 0.74 14.27
N TRP A 37 29.63 -0.33 13.68
CA TRP A 37 30.68 -0.27 12.67
C TRP A 37 30.21 0.44 11.40
N ALA A 38 29.02 0.10 10.90
CA ALA A 38 28.43 0.77 9.74
C ALA A 38 28.23 2.28 10.00
N ALA A 39 27.76 2.67 11.19
CA ALA A 39 27.59 4.07 11.57
C ALA A 39 28.93 4.83 11.64
N TYR A 40 29.98 4.16 12.13
CA TYR A 40 31.32 4.73 12.15
C TYR A 40 31.86 4.98 10.74
N ASP A 41 31.76 3.97 9.87
CA ASP A 41 32.25 4.05 8.48
C ASP A 41 31.46 5.07 7.65
N ALA A 42 30.15 5.17 7.87
CA ALA A 42 29.26 6.07 7.15
C ALA A 42 29.19 7.49 7.76
N ARG A 43 30.03 7.83 8.75
CA ARG A 43 29.88 9.07 9.54
C ARG A 43 29.91 10.34 8.68
N GLU A 44 30.87 10.45 7.76
CA GLU A 44 30.99 11.63 6.90
C GLU A 44 29.82 11.73 5.92
N PHE A 45 29.43 10.61 5.30
CA PHE A 45 28.28 10.56 4.40
C PHE A 45 26.99 10.92 5.14
N SER A 46 26.78 10.36 6.33
CA SER A 46 25.60 10.64 7.16
C SER A 46 25.50 12.11 7.54
N ALA A 47 26.62 12.77 7.83
CA ALA A 47 26.66 14.21 8.11
C ALA A 47 26.33 15.09 6.89
N SER A 48 26.47 14.54 5.67
CA SER A 48 26.13 15.23 4.42
C SER A 48 24.69 15.05 3.95
N LEU A 49 23.94 14.13 4.58
CA LEU A 49 22.54 13.89 4.23
C LEU A 49 21.68 15.13 4.55
N PRO A 50 20.63 15.41 3.76
CA PRO A 50 19.73 16.51 4.04
C PRO A 50 19.15 16.43 5.46
N ALA A 51 19.15 17.55 6.16
CA ALA A 51 18.51 17.69 7.47
C ALA A 51 16.98 17.76 7.32
N GLY A 52 16.36 16.64 6.96
CA GLY A 52 14.92 16.48 6.88
C GLY A 52 14.58 15.02 7.14
N ASP A 53 13.54 14.74 7.92
CA ASP A 53 13.11 13.36 8.12
C ASP A 53 12.43 12.86 6.84
N ALA A 54 12.97 11.79 6.27
CA ALA A 54 12.48 11.16 5.05
C ALA A 54 10.98 10.81 5.13
N GLY A 55 10.45 10.58 6.34
CA GLY A 55 9.04 10.34 6.62
C GLY A 55 8.14 11.59 6.64
N HIS A 56 8.70 12.81 6.58
CA HIS A 56 7.88 14.03 6.61
C HIS A 56 6.93 14.14 5.42
N SER A 57 7.33 13.66 4.23
CA SER A 57 6.47 13.66 3.05
C SER A 57 5.22 12.81 3.27
N ILE A 58 5.39 11.57 3.76
CA ILE A 58 4.29 10.65 4.06
C ILE A 58 3.41 11.18 5.21
N SER A 59 4.02 11.77 6.23
CA SER A 59 3.30 12.38 7.35
C SER A 59 2.39 13.53 6.89
N ASN A 60 2.84 14.37 5.96
CA ASN A 60 2.04 15.44 5.38
C ASN A 60 0.85 14.91 4.58
N TRP A 61 1.04 13.85 3.79
CA TRP A 61 -0.06 13.21 3.06
C TRP A 61 -1.07 12.53 3.98
N THR A 62 -0.60 11.94 5.07
CA THR A 62 -1.46 11.37 6.12
C THR A 62 -2.35 12.43 6.75
N GLN A 63 -1.85 13.65 6.96
CA GLN A 63 -2.68 14.77 7.44
C GLN A 63 -3.79 15.17 6.46
N GLN A 64 -3.59 15.01 5.15
CA GLN A 64 -4.65 15.29 4.16
C GLN A 64 -5.79 14.26 4.27
N VAL A 65 -5.47 13.00 4.58
CA VAL A 65 -6.49 11.97 4.87
C VAL A 65 -7.37 12.38 6.05
N TYR A 66 -6.78 12.91 7.13
CA TYR A 66 -7.55 13.41 8.27
C TYR A 66 -8.41 14.63 7.96
N ARG A 67 -8.07 15.41 6.91
CA ARG A 67 -8.83 16.58 6.48
C ARG A 67 -9.94 16.24 5.49
N ALA A 68 -9.83 15.11 4.79
CA ALA A 68 -10.80 14.69 3.79
C ALA A 68 -12.18 14.48 4.44
N ARG A 69 -13.20 15.10 3.83
CA ARG A 69 -14.59 15.09 4.33
C ARG A 69 -15.52 14.23 3.49
N SER A 70 -15.03 13.71 2.37
CA SER A 70 -15.81 12.91 1.44
C SER A 70 -14.98 11.80 0.82
N ALA A 71 -15.64 10.76 0.30
CA ALA A 71 -14.99 9.68 -0.43
C ALA A 71 -14.26 10.19 -1.69
N ALA A 72 -14.76 11.26 -2.33
CA ALA A 72 -14.09 11.88 -3.47
C ALA A 72 -12.79 12.59 -3.08
N GLU A 73 -12.79 13.32 -1.96
CA GLU A 73 -11.57 13.94 -1.41
C GLU A 73 -10.56 12.87 -0.99
N LEU A 74 -11.01 11.80 -0.33
CA LEU A 74 -10.15 10.67 0.03
C LEU A 74 -9.54 10.01 -1.21
N ASN A 75 -10.33 9.75 -2.25
CA ASN A 75 -9.84 9.18 -3.51
C ASN A 75 -8.80 10.09 -4.19
N THR A 76 -8.99 11.42 -4.10
CA THR A 76 -8.01 12.38 -4.65
C THR A 76 -6.68 12.29 -3.91
N VAL A 77 -6.70 12.20 -2.58
CA VAL A 77 -5.50 12.00 -1.77
C VAL A 77 -4.86 10.64 -2.07
N ALA A 78 -5.65 9.58 -2.20
CA ALA A 78 -5.18 8.25 -2.53
C ALA A 78 -4.50 8.21 -3.90
N GLN A 79 -5.08 8.80 -4.95
CA GLN A 79 -4.45 8.89 -6.27
C GLN A 79 -3.16 9.70 -6.26
N ALA A 80 -3.07 10.76 -5.46
CA ALA A 80 -1.82 11.53 -5.35
C ALA A 80 -0.68 10.74 -4.69
N VAL A 81 -1.00 9.82 -3.77
CA VAL A 81 0.00 9.00 -3.06
C VAL A 81 0.34 7.71 -3.82
N LEU A 82 -0.67 7.08 -4.42
CA LEU A 82 -0.58 5.77 -5.06
C LEU A 82 -0.36 5.84 -6.57
N GLY A 83 -0.61 7.00 -7.19
CA GLY A 83 -0.58 7.16 -8.64
C GLY A 83 0.80 6.99 -9.25
N ASP A 84 0.80 6.68 -10.55
CA ASP A 84 2.00 6.40 -11.33
C ASP A 84 2.97 7.60 -11.39
N GLY A 85 4.27 7.29 -11.46
CA GLY A 85 5.34 8.26 -11.65
C GLY A 85 5.86 8.84 -10.33
N HIS A 86 5.31 9.99 -9.91
CA HIS A 86 5.80 10.80 -8.78
C HIS A 86 4.93 10.74 -7.52
N GLY A 87 4.04 9.74 -7.43
CA GLY A 87 3.35 9.42 -6.18
C GLY A 87 4.34 8.92 -5.12
N GLY A 88 3.95 8.97 -3.85
CA GLY A 88 4.80 8.48 -2.75
C GLY A 88 5.22 7.01 -2.92
N LEU A 89 4.36 6.17 -3.48
CA LEU A 89 4.66 4.77 -3.77
C LEU A 89 5.63 4.62 -4.96
N GLY A 90 5.45 5.43 -6.01
CA GLY A 90 6.35 5.46 -7.17
C GLY A 90 7.77 5.91 -6.82
N GLU A 91 7.91 6.95 -5.97
CA GLU A 91 9.21 7.41 -5.47
C GLU A 91 9.91 6.34 -4.60
N LEU A 92 9.15 5.58 -3.81
CA LEU A 92 9.70 4.46 -3.05
C LEU A 92 10.11 3.29 -3.95
N HIS A 93 9.36 3.00 -5.01
CA HIS A 93 9.75 2.02 -6.02
C HIS A 93 11.08 2.41 -6.69
N LEU A 94 11.21 3.66 -7.13
CA LEU A 94 12.46 4.18 -7.73
C LEU A 94 13.64 4.12 -6.75
N PHE A 95 13.40 4.38 -5.46
CA PHE A 95 14.43 4.21 -4.44
C PHE A 95 14.92 2.75 -4.33
N LEU A 96 14.00 1.77 -4.35
CA LEU A 96 14.36 0.36 -4.29
C LEU A 96 15.13 -0.09 -5.54
N GLU A 97 14.74 0.38 -6.73
CA GLU A 97 15.49 0.13 -7.97
C GLU A 97 16.90 0.73 -7.91
N ALA A 98 17.04 1.98 -7.43
CA ALA A 98 18.35 2.61 -7.24
C ALA A 98 19.24 1.86 -6.23
N ALA A 99 18.64 1.31 -5.17
CA ALA A 99 19.34 0.44 -4.22
C ALA A 99 19.80 -0.87 -4.87
N ALA A 100 18.93 -1.49 -5.71
CA ALA A 100 19.28 -2.69 -6.46
C ALA A 100 20.45 -2.44 -7.43
N GLU A 101 20.42 -1.34 -8.18
CA GLU A 101 21.52 -0.93 -9.07
C GLU A 101 22.83 -0.69 -8.32
N TRP A 102 22.76 -0.10 -7.11
CA TRP A 102 23.93 0.03 -6.26
C TRP A 102 24.47 -1.35 -5.86
N CYS A 103 23.62 -2.29 -5.43
CA CYS A 103 24.04 -3.65 -5.08
C CYS A 103 24.71 -4.37 -6.26
N GLU A 104 24.18 -4.24 -7.49
CA GLU A 104 24.80 -4.84 -8.68
C GLU A 104 26.19 -4.27 -8.96
N ARG A 105 26.33 -2.95 -8.90
CA ARG A 105 27.63 -2.29 -9.11
C ARG A 105 28.66 -2.72 -8.07
N ASN A 106 28.22 -3.08 -6.86
CA ASN A 106 29.06 -3.54 -5.76
C ASN A 106 29.20 -5.07 -5.68
N GLN A 107 28.81 -5.82 -6.73
CA GLN A 107 28.94 -7.28 -6.81
C GLN A 107 28.09 -8.04 -5.77
N GLU A 108 26.94 -7.49 -5.39
CA GLU A 108 25.98 -8.08 -4.45
C GLU A 108 24.65 -8.46 -5.15
N PRO A 109 24.65 -9.38 -6.14
CA PRO A 109 23.49 -9.65 -6.98
C PRO A 109 22.31 -10.29 -6.21
N GLY A 110 22.58 -11.02 -5.14
CA GLY A 110 21.54 -11.61 -4.29
C GLY A 110 20.70 -10.55 -3.58
N PHE A 111 21.32 -9.46 -3.12
CA PHE A 111 20.60 -8.33 -2.54
C PHE A 111 19.91 -7.50 -3.61
N ALA A 112 20.54 -7.30 -4.77
CA ALA A 112 19.91 -6.61 -5.90
C ALA A 112 18.58 -7.25 -6.32
N ALA A 113 18.56 -8.58 -6.48
CA ALA A 113 17.34 -9.31 -6.84
C ALA A 113 16.22 -9.12 -5.80
N ARG A 114 16.57 -9.11 -4.51
CA ARG A 114 15.60 -8.89 -3.42
C ARG A 114 15.03 -7.48 -3.42
N TYR A 115 15.85 -6.47 -3.66
CA TYR A 115 15.36 -5.09 -3.76
C TYR A 115 14.38 -4.92 -4.92
N ARG A 116 14.67 -5.50 -6.09
CA ARG A 116 13.74 -5.48 -7.24
C ARG A 116 12.45 -6.24 -6.97
N GLN A 117 12.55 -7.42 -6.37
CA GLN A 117 11.36 -8.17 -5.98
C GLN A 117 10.44 -7.34 -5.09
N HIS A 118 11.00 -6.64 -4.09
CA HIS A 118 10.20 -5.77 -3.23
C HIS A 118 9.68 -4.52 -3.96
N ALA A 119 10.39 -4.01 -4.97
CA ALA A 119 9.91 -2.92 -5.82
C ALA A 119 8.68 -3.36 -6.65
N GLU A 120 8.70 -4.59 -7.18
CA GLU A 120 7.57 -5.20 -7.90
C GLU A 120 6.37 -5.47 -6.97
N GLU A 121 6.62 -6.05 -5.79
CA GLU A 121 5.59 -6.28 -4.76
C GLU A 121 4.92 -4.96 -4.33
N LEU A 122 5.72 -3.89 -4.22
CA LEU A 122 5.22 -2.56 -3.90
C LEU A 122 4.33 -2.00 -5.01
N SER A 123 4.73 -2.11 -6.28
CA SER A 123 3.90 -1.71 -7.42
C SER A 123 2.57 -2.47 -7.43
N ALA A 124 2.61 -3.79 -7.23
CA ALA A 124 1.40 -4.62 -7.17
C ALA A 124 0.47 -4.21 -6.01
N LEU A 125 1.03 -3.84 -4.85
CA LEU A 125 0.26 -3.29 -3.74
C LEU A 125 -0.37 -1.93 -4.11
N GLY A 126 0.36 -1.07 -4.81
CA GLY A 126 -0.15 0.19 -5.33
C GLY A 126 -1.39 0.01 -6.19
N ASP A 127 -1.34 -0.92 -7.14
CA ASP A 127 -2.47 -1.28 -8.00
C ASP A 127 -3.66 -1.77 -7.18
N GLN A 128 -3.44 -2.68 -6.22
CA GLN A 128 -4.50 -3.19 -5.35
C GLN A 128 -5.17 -2.08 -4.54
N LEU A 129 -4.40 -1.12 -4.03
CA LEU A 129 -4.93 0.02 -3.28
C LEU A 129 -5.67 1.01 -4.18
N ALA A 130 -5.22 1.20 -5.43
CA ALA A 130 -5.93 2.01 -6.42
C ALA A 130 -7.31 1.40 -6.71
N TYR A 131 -7.39 0.09 -6.96
CA TYR A 131 -8.67 -0.62 -7.14
C TYR A 131 -9.60 -0.49 -5.92
N LEU A 132 -9.05 -0.58 -4.71
CA LEU A 132 -9.83 -0.40 -3.48
C LEU A 132 -10.43 1.01 -3.40
N SER A 133 -9.65 2.04 -3.75
CA SER A 133 -10.11 3.43 -3.76
C SER A 133 -11.24 3.64 -4.78
N GLU A 134 -11.09 3.08 -5.97
CA GLU A 134 -12.11 3.13 -7.02
C GLU A 134 -13.40 2.38 -6.63
N ASP A 135 -13.29 1.20 -6.02
CA ASP A 135 -14.46 0.44 -5.55
C ASP A 135 -15.20 1.18 -4.42
N HIS A 136 -14.44 1.76 -3.48
CA HIS A 136 -15.03 2.60 -2.44
C HIS A 136 -15.77 3.81 -3.05
N LEU A 137 -15.17 4.50 -4.02
CA LEU A 137 -15.82 5.60 -4.74
C LEU A 137 -17.09 5.12 -5.47
N ALA A 138 -17.00 4.03 -6.21
CA ALA A 138 -18.13 3.44 -6.93
C ALA A 138 -19.27 3.04 -5.99
N SER A 139 -18.97 2.50 -4.81
CA SER A 139 -19.98 2.12 -3.81
C SER A 139 -20.84 3.32 -3.36
N ILE A 140 -20.21 4.50 -3.20
CA ILE A 140 -20.89 5.73 -2.77
C ILE A 140 -21.74 6.31 -3.91
N TYR A 141 -21.23 6.34 -5.14
CA TYR A 141 -21.94 6.95 -6.28
C TYR A 141 -22.90 6.02 -7.01
N ARG A 142 -22.81 4.69 -6.84
CA ARG A 142 -23.82 3.74 -7.35
C ARG A 142 -25.03 3.61 -6.42
N ARG A 143 -24.89 3.88 -5.11
CA ARG A 143 -25.99 3.83 -4.13
C ARG A 143 -27.17 4.78 -4.41
N PRO A 144 -26.99 6.02 -4.91
CA PRO A 144 -28.09 6.93 -5.24
C PRO A 144 -28.81 6.60 -6.56
N ASN A 145 -28.23 5.75 -7.42
CA ASN A 145 -28.80 5.43 -8.74
C ASN A 145 -29.71 4.19 -8.75
N ARG A 146 -29.93 3.55 -7.59
CA ARG A 146 -31.00 2.56 -7.44
C ARG A 146 -32.33 3.31 -7.35
N SER A 147 -32.88 3.68 -8.52
CA SER A 147 -34.25 4.19 -8.64
C SER A 147 -35.19 3.30 -7.83
N ALA A 148 -36.09 3.92 -7.06
CA ALA A 148 -37.09 3.24 -6.26
C ALA A 148 -37.78 2.13 -7.07
N PRO A 149 -38.06 0.95 -6.48
CA PRO A 149 -38.80 -0.09 -7.20
C PRO A 149 -40.09 0.52 -7.74
N THR A 150 -40.26 0.49 -9.06
CA THR A 150 -41.50 0.87 -9.73
C THR A 150 -42.64 0.12 -9.05
N ARG A 151 -43.47 0.85 -8.30
CA ARG A 151 -44.68 0.31 -7.69
C ARG A 151 -45.52 -0.27 -8.83
N PRO A 152 -45.87 -1.57 -8.84
CA PRO A 152 -46.77 -2.08 -9.84
C PRO A 152 -48.08 -1.29 -9.72
N GLY A 153 -48.46 -0.62 -10.81
CA GLY A 153 -49.73 0.09 -10.90
C GLY A 153 -50.88 -0.87 -10.62
N PRO A 154 -52.02 -0.38 -10.07
CA PRO A 154 -53.14 -1.24 -9.73
C PRO A 154 -53.59 -2.01 -10.97
N SER A 155 -53.54 -3.34 -10.87
CA SER A 155 -54.11 -4.27 -11.84
C SER A 155 -55.60 -3.96 -11.97
N VAL A 156 -56.01 -3.45 -13.14
CA VAL A 156 -57.42 -3.26 -13.46
C VAL A 156 -58.05 -4.66 -13.51
N ALA A 157 -58.89 -4.94 -12.52
CA ALA A 157 -59.64 -6.17 -12.42
C ALA A 157 -60.42 -6.44 -13.71
N ALA A 158 -60.25 -7.64 -14.28
CA ALA A 158 -61.01 -8.10 -15.42
C ALA A 158 -62.52 -8.06 -15.12
N ALA A 159 -63.27 -7.40 -15.99
CA ALA A 159 -64.72 -7.34 -15.90
C ALA A 159 -65.35 -8.75 -16.09
N PRO A 160 -66.43 -9.09 -15.38
CA PRO A 160 -67.06 -10.40 -15.47
C PRO A 160 -67.80 -10.56 -16.82
N ALA A 161 -67.61 -11.72 -17.43
CA ALA A 161 -68.29 -12.11 -18.67
C ALA A 161 -69.81 -12.26 -18.43
N THR A 162 -70.59 -11.61 -19.28
CA THR A 162 -72.05 -11.73 -19.34
C THR A 162 -72.45 -13.02 -20.07
N PRO A 163 -73.47 -13.77 -19.62
CA PRO A 163 -73.87 -15.03 -20.25
C PRO A 163 -74.74 -14.78 -21.49
N ALA A 164 -74.41 -15.44 -22.60
CA ALA A 164 -75.20 -15.43 -23.81
C ALA A 164 -76.24 -16.56 -23.81
N ALA A 165 -77.51 -16.20 -24.00
CA ALA A 165 -78.58 -17.10 -24.41
C ALA A 165 -79.69 -16.28 -25.13
N PRO A 166 -80.59 -16.90 -25.90
CA PRO A 166 -80.42 -17.17 -27.33
C PRO A 166 -81.45 -16.39 -28.17
N THR A 167 -81.20 -16.21 -29.48
CA THR A 167 -82.24 -15.71 -30.40
C THR A 167 -82.52 -16.71 -31.51
N ARG A 168 -83.81 -16.97 -31.70
CA ARG A 168 -84.43 -18.04 -32.48
C ARG A 168 -84.97 -17.45 -33.81
N ARG A 169 -84.76 -18.17 -34.92
CA ARG A 169 -85.59 -18.25 -36.16
C ARG A 169 -85.72 -16.96 -37.02
N THR A 170 -85.80 -16.94 -38.36
CA THR A 170 -86.43 -17.84 -39.36
C THR A 170 -85.90 -17.67 -40.80
N SER A 171 -86.10 -18.73 -41.61
CA SER A 171 -86.57 -18.78 -43.02
C SER A 171 -85.75 -18.19 -44.18
N ARG A 172 -85.36 -19.08 -45.12
CA ARG A 172 -85.95 -19.14 -46.47
C ARG A 172 -85.84 -20.55 -47.04
#